data_AF-B9VU70-F1
#
_entry.id   AF-B9VU70-F1
#
_cell.length_a   1.000
_cell.length_b   1.000
_cell.length_c   1.000
_cell.angle_alpha   90.00
_cell.angle_beta   90.00
_cell.angle_gamma   90.00
#
_symmetry.space_group_name_H-M   'P 1'
#
loop_
_entity.id
_entity.type
_entity.pdbx_description
1 polymer ?
#
loop_
_entity_poly.entity_id
_entity_poly.type
_entity_poly.pdbx_seq_one_letter_code
_entity_poly.pdbx_strand_id
1 'polypeptide(L)' 'MRLYCLSGDLAKPCYIITFKGLRIMLDCGLTEQTVLNFLPLPFVQSLKWSNLPNFVPSRD' A
#
# COMPACT_ATOMS: atom_id res chain seq x y z
N MET A 1 12.23 -10.34 26.63
CA MET A 1 11.40 -9.68 25.60
C MET A 1 11.71 -8.20 25.67
N ARG A 2 11.96 -7.52 24.55
CA ARG A 2 12.15 -6.06 24.53
C ARG A 2 11.27 -5.46 23.42
N LEU A 3 10.67 -4.31 23.69
CA LEU A 3 9.86 -3.56 22.74
C LEU A 3 10.55 -2.22 22.47
N TYR A 4 10.70 -1.87 21.19
CA TYR A 4 11.32 -0.63 20.75
C TYR A 4 10.35 0.13 19.86
N CYS A 5 10.26 1.45 20.00
CA CYS A 5 9.60 2.30 19.01
C CYS A 5 10.68 2.94 18.13
N LEU A 6 10.58 2.75 16.82
CA LEU A 6 11.47 3.38 15.84
C LEU A 6 10.94 4.71 15.30
N SER A 7 9.66 5.01 15.55
CA SER A 7 9.04 6.26 15.11
C SER A 7 9.18 7.34 16.16
N GLY A 8 9.44 8.57 15.71
CA GLY A 8 9.38 9.80 16.52
C GLY A 8 8.00 10.46 16.52
N ASP A 9 7.05 9.95 15.74
CA ASP A 9 5.69 10.47 15.64
C ASP A 9 4.74 9.61 16.51
N LEU A 10 4.11 10.24 17.49
CA LEU A 10 3.18 9.61 18.43
C LEU A 10 1.93 9.03 17.73
N ALA A 11 1.53 9.60 16.59
CA ALA A 11 0.36 9.13 15.84
C ALA A 11 0.69 7.96 14.90
N LYS A 12 1.97 7.72 14.62
CA LYS A 12 2.45 6.66 13.71
C LYS A 12 3.57 5.88 14.37
N PRO A 13 3.32 5.16 15.48
CA PRO A 13 4.34 4.34 16.09
C PRO A 13 4.80 3.26 15.10
N CYS A 14 6.06 2.81 15.25
CA CYS A 14 6.62 1.69 14.50
C CYS A 14 7.34 0.80 15.50
N TYR A 15 6.72 -0.31 15.88
CA TYR A 15 7.19 -1.11 16.99
C TYR A 15 8.03 -2.30 16.52
N ILE A 16 9.09 -2.61 17.26
CA ILE A 16 9.85 -3.86 17.10
C ILE A 16 9.84 -4.60 18.42
N ILE A 17 9.32 -5.82 18.39
CA ILE A 17 9.41 -6.76 19.51
C ILE A 17 10.53 -7.76 19.26
N THR A 18 11.39 -7.96 20.27
CA THR A 18 12.45 -8.96 20.23
C THR A 18 12.22 -10.04 21.29
N PHE A 19 12.20 -11.29 20.83
CA PHE A 19 11.98 -12.46 21.67
C PHE A 19 12.76 -13.66 21.15
N LYS A 20 13.63 -14.25 21.98
CA LYS A 20 14.43 -15.45 21.64
C LYS A 20 15.16 -15.34 20.28
N GLY A 21 15.77 -14.19 19.99
CA GLY A 21 16.47 -13.94 18.73
C GLY A 21 15.57 -13.59 17.54
N LEU A 22 14.24 -13.76 17.66
CA LEU A 22 13.28 -13.27 16.68
C LEU A 22 13.10 -11.77 16.84
N ARG A 23 13.01 -11.05 15.71
CA ARG A 23 12.68 -9.63 15.63
C ARG A 23 11.45 -9.51 14.75
N ILE A 24 10.35 -9.06 15.33
CA ILE A 24 9.07 -8.89 14.62
C ILE A 24 8.77 -7.40 14.59
N MET A 25 8.47 -6.89 13.40
CA MET A 25 8.01 -5.52 13.19
C MET A 25 6.49 -5.49 13.29
N LEU A 26 5.97 -4.65 14.17
CA LEU A 26 4.55 -4.47 14.46
C LEU A 26 4.18 -3.05 14.03
N ASP A 27 3.11 -2.92 13.25
CA ASP A 27 2.51 -1.68 12.72
C ASP A 27 3.48 -0.52 12.52
N CYS A 28 3.81 -0.22 11.26
CA CYS A 28 4.53 0.99 10.90
C CYS A 28 3.63 1.80 9.95
N GLY A 29 3.22 2.98 10.40
CA GLY A 29 2.39 3.87 9.59
C GLY A 29 3.15 4.34 8.34
N LEU A 30 2.53 4.20 7.18
CA LEU A 30 3.03 4.80 5.94
C LEU A 30 2.77 6.32 5.96
N THR A 31 3.72 7.10 5.47
CA THR A 31 3.49 8.52 5.15
C THR A 31 2.72 8.61 3.83
N GLU A 32 1.99 9.71 3.62
CA GLU A 32 1.24 9.93 2.36
C GLU A 32 2.13 9.77 1.12
N GLN A 33 3.37 10.25 1.19
CA GLN A 33 4.36 10.09 0.12
C GLN A 33 4.71 8.61 -0.14
N THR A 34 4.87 7.80 0.91
CA THR A 34 5.12 6.36 0.74
C THR A 34 3.89 5.60 0.25
N VAL A 35 2.67 6.04 0.59
CA VAL A 35 1.41 5.46 0.07
C VAL A 35 1.34 5.61 -1.46
N LEU A 36 1.87 6.70 -2.03
CA LEU A 36 1.90 6.88 -3.49
C LEU A 36 2.62 5.73 -4.23
N ASN A 37 3.62 5.09 -3.61
CA ASN A 37 4.31 3.94 -4.19
C ASN A 37 3.47 2.65 -4.22
N PHE A 38 2.39 2.60 -3.43
CA PHE A 38 1.46 1.48 -3.37
C PHE A 38 0.17 1.76 -4.15
N LEU A 39 0.01 2.96 -4.71
CA LEU A 39 -1.10 3.22 -5.61
C LEU A 39 -0.98 2.31 -6.84
N PRO A 40 -2.09 1.76 -7.33
CA PRO A 40 -2.08 1.01 -8.57
C PRO A 40 -1.49 1.89 -9.68
N LEU A 41 -0.66 1.28 -10.53
CA LEU A 41 -0.13 1.98 -11.69
C LEU A 41 -1.29 2.62 -12.46
N PRO A 42 -1.16 3.90 -12.86
CA PRO A 42 -2.20 4.55 -13.63
C PRO A 42 -2.47 3.70 -14.87
N PHE A 43 -3.75 3.52 -15.18
CA PHE A 43 -4.19 2.65 -16.25
C PHE A 43 -3.50 3.09 -17.56
N VAL A 44 -2.61 2.25 -18.07
CA VAL A 44 -1.92 2.53 -19.33
C VAL A 44 -2.96 2.41 -20.43
N GLN A 45 -3.34 3.53 -21.03
CA GLN A 45 -4.15 3.52 -22.24
C GLN A 45 -3.39 2.71 -23.30
N SER A 46 -3.91 1.54 -23.64
CA SER A 46 -3.33 0.69 -24.66
C SER A 46 -4.10 0.86 -25.97
N LEU A 47 -3.39 0.70 -27.09
CA LEU A 47 -4.01 0.64 -28.41
C LEU A 47 -5.08 -0.47 -28.50
N LYS A 48 -4.93 -1.55 -27.72
CA LYS A 48 -5.93 -2.61 -27.63
C LYS A 48 -7.22 -2.10 -26.97
N TRP A 49 -7.13 -1.28 -25.93
CA TRP A 49 -8.28 -0.68 -25.25
C TRP A 49 -8.95 0.40 -26.11
N SER A 50 -8.18 1.23 -26.81
CA SER A 50 -8.74 2.27 -27.69
C SER A 50 -9.47 1.70 -28.91
N ASN A 51 -9.12 0.47 -29.31
CA ASN A 51 -9.73 -0.22 -30.46
C ASN A 51 -10.90 -1.12 -30.06
N LEU A 52 -11.34 -1.10 -28.80
CA LEU A 52 -12.55 -1.84 -28.41
C LEU A 52 -13.80 -1.14 -28.97
N PRO A 53 -14.76 -1.90 -29.51
CA PRO A 53 -16.03 -1.33 -29.94
C PRO A 53 -16.79 -0.78 -28.75
N ASN A 54 -17.48 0.35 -28.95
CA ASN A 54 -18.37 0.90 -27.94
C ASN A 54 -19.47 -0.12 -27.61
N PHE A 55 -19.63 -0.44 -26.34
CA PHE A 55 -20.72 -1.32 -25.90
C PHE A 55 -22.06 -0.62 -26.11
N VAL A 56 -22.93 -1.22 -26.91
CA VAL A 56 -24.32 -0.80 -27.06
C VAL A 56 -25.18 -1.81 -26.31
N PRO A 57 -25.81 -1.45 -25.18
CA PRO A 57 -26.70 -2.35 -24.47
C PRO A 57 -27.90 -2.72 -25.36
N SER A 58 -28.22 -4.01 -25.42
CA SER A 58 -29.43 -4.50 -26.08
C SER A 58 -30.65 -3.88 -25.40
N ARG A 59 -31.53 -3.27 -26.18
CA ARG A 59 -32.86 -2.86 -25.70
C ARG A 59 -33.76 -4.08 -25.75
N ASP A 60 -34.02 -4.67 -24.59
CA ASP A 60 -35.21 -5.51 -24.38
C ASP A 60 -36.44 -4.62 -24.14
#